data_AF-A0A6N7YQV1-F1
#
_entry.id   AF-A0A6N7YQV1-F1
#
_cell.length_a   1.000
_cell.length_b   1.000
_cell.length_c   1.000
_cell.angle_alpha   90.00
_cell.angle_beta   90.00
_cell.angle_gamma   90.00
#
_symmetry.space_group_name_H-M   'P 1'
#
loop_
_entity.id
_entity.type
_entity.pdbx_description
1 polymer ?
#
loop_
_entity_poly.entity_id
_entity_poly.type
_entity_poly.pdbx_seq_one_letter_code
_entity_poly.pdbx_strand_id
1 'polypeptide(L)' 'MSVLRVISPKLIRAGAAAVAKTPTGTVPFKFVSYTTARNVILEANPGYRGTGPYLQRLEFPIIIDADARVAALRSGSI' A
#
# COMPACT_ATOMS: atom_id res chain seq x y z
N MET A 1 -7.44 -16.33 -12.28
CA MET A 1 -7.14 -15.89 -10.90
C MET A 1 -7.71 -14.48 -10.72
N SER A 2 -8.97 -14.34 -10.33
CA SER A 2 -9.62 -13.02 -10.20
C SER A 2 -9.36 -12.47 -8.80
N VAL A 3 -8.56 -11.40 -8.70
CA VAL A 3 -8.44 -10.63 -7.46
C VAL A 3 -9.46 -9.50 -7.54
N LEU A 4 -10.68 -9.78 -7.08
CA LEU A 4 -11.71 -8.76 -6.89
C LEU A 4 -11.32 -7.85 -5.71
N ARG A 5 -10.44 -6.89 -5.98
CA ARG A 5 -10.31 -5.69 -5.14
C ARG A 5 -11.52 -4.80 -5.45
N VAL A 6 -12.33 -4.47 -4.44
CA VAL A 6 -13.45 -3.55 -4.58
C VAL A 6 -12.91 -2.15 -4.88
N ILE A 7 -12.90 -1.79 -6.16
CA ILE A 7 -12.48 -0.49 -6.68
C ILE A 7 -13.74 0.33 -6.97
N SER A 8 -13.73 1.63 -6.65
CA SER A 8 -14.85 2.54 -6.92
C SER A 8 -15.36 2.41 -8.37
N PRO A 9 -16.68 2.21 -8.59
CA PRO A 9 -17.26 2.08 -9.93
C PRO A 9 -16.98 3.28 -10.84
N LYS A 10 -16.81 4.48 -10.25
CA LYS A 10 -16.45 5.71 -10.99
C LYS A 10 -15.05 5.62 -11.62
N LEU A 11 -14.11 4.97 -10.94
CA LEU A 11 -12.74 4.81 -11.44
C LEU A 11 -12.63 3.71 -12.50
N ILE A 12 -13.39 2.62 -12.34
CA ILE A 12 -13.47 1.57 -13.36
C ILE A 12 -14.02 2.13 -14.67
N ARG A 13 -15.06 2.98 -14.59
CA ARG A 13 -15.63 3.67 -15.76
C ARG A 13 -14.68 4.70 -16.39
N ALA A 14 -13.79 5.31 -15.60
CA ALA A 14 -12.80 6.27 -16.08
C ALA A 14 -11.54 5.62 -16.68
N GLY A 15 -11.43 4.29 -16.65
CA GLY A 15 -10.34 3.53 -17.26
C GLY A 15 -9.15 3.25 -16.33
N ALA A 16 -8.31 2.27 -16.71
CA ALA A 16 -7.19 1.77 -15.89
C ALA A 16 -6.21 2.87 -15.44
N ALA A 17 -6.00 3.91 -16.26
CA ALA A 17 -5.17 5.06 -15.93
C ALA A 17 -5.74 5.90 -14.77
N ALA A 18 -7.07 5.98 -14.63
CA ALA A 18 -7.72 6.69 -13.53
C ALA A 18 -7.67 5.88 -12.23
N VAL A 19 -7.78 4.55 -12.30
CA VAL A 19 -7.58 3.64 -11.16
C VAL A 19 -6.17 3.78 -10.57
N ALA A 20 -5.16 3.92 -11.43
CA ALA A 20 -3.77 4.11 -11.01
C ALA A 20 -3.51 5.50 -10.42
N LYS A 21 -4.17 6.56 -10.92
CA LYS A 21 -3.97 7.95 -10.45
C LYS A 21 -4.68 8.29 -9.14
N THR A 22 -5.83 7.69 -8.86
CA THR A 22 -6.61 8.01 -7.65
C THR A 22 -7.35 6.76 -7.16
N PRO A 23 -6.66 5.79 -6.54
CA PRO A 23 -7.32 4.60 -6.00
C PRO A 23 -8.19 4.97 -4.80
N THR A 24 -9.42 5.41 -5.04
CA THR A 24 -10.49 5.49 -4.03
C THR A 24 -11.04 4.08 -3.82
N GLY A 25 -10.31 3.30 -3.03
CA GLY A 25 -10.74 1.99 -2.54
C GLY A 25 -11.33 2.07 -1.14
N THR A 26 -12.15 1.09 -0.77
CA THR A 26 -12.65 0.88 0.60
C THR A 26 -11.60 0.21 1.49
N VAL A 27 -10.31 0.35 1.17
CA VAL A 27 -9.21 -0.30 1.89
C VAL A 27 -8.75 0.55 3.07
N PRO A 28 -8.26 -0.05 4.16
CA PRO A 28 -7.82 0.68 5.36
C PRO A 28 -6.56 1.51 5.16
N PHE A 29 -5.76 1.23 4.12
CA PHE A 29 -4.55 1.99 3.78
C PHE A 29 -4.60 2.50 2.34
N LYS A 30 -4.20 3.76 2.14
CA LYS A 30 -3.98 4.42 0.85
C LYS A 30 -2.54 4.24 0.40
N PHE A 31 -2.36 4.02 -0.89
CA PHE A 31 -1.04 4.04 -1.51
C PHE A 31 -0.51 5.48 -1.59
N VAL A 32 0.70 5.71 -1.08
CA VAL A 32 1.37 7.02 -1.12
C VAL A 32 2.44 7.03 -2.18
N SER A 33 3.38 6.09 -2.12
CA SER A 33 4.50 6.05 -3.06
C SER A 33 5.05 4.65 -3.25
N TYR A 34 5.68 4.47 -4.40
CA TYR A 34 6.51 3.33 -4.72
C TYR A 34 7.81 3.84 -5.31
N THR A 35 8.91 3.51 -4.67
CA THR A 35 10.24 3.69 -5.23
C THR A 35 10.73 2.33 -5.69
N THR A 36 10.94 2.18 -7.00
CA THR A 36 11.40 0.94 -7.62
C THR A 36 12.60 0.36 -6.88
N ALA A 37 12.49 -0.93 -6.52
CA ALA A 37 13.53 -1.68 -5.82
C ALA A 37 13.98 -1.10 -4.47
N ARG A 38 13.21 -0.17 -3.87
CA ARG A 38 13.56 0.46 -2.59
C ARG A 38 12.45 0.34 -1.56
N ASN A 39 11.28 0.92 -1.79
CA ASN A 39 10.20 0.90 -0.81
C ASN A 39 8.80 1.12 -1.40
N VAL A 40 7.79 0.58 -0.70
CA VAL A 40 6.38 0.91 -0.88
C VAL A 40 5.89 1.59 0.40
N ILE A 41 5.26 2.76 0.28
CA ILE A 41 4.69 3.50 1.42
C ILE A 41 3.17 3.52 1.30
N LEU A 42 2.50 3.11 2.38
CA LEU A 42 1.05 3.21 2.53
C LEU A 42 0.71 4.03 3.77
N GLU A 43 -0.36 4.81 3.73
CA GLU A 43 -0.85 5.60 4.86
C GLU A 43 -2.27 5.20 5.23
N ALA A 44 -2.64 5.38 6.50
CA ALA A 44 -3.99 5.13 6.97
C ALA A 44 -5.01 5.89 6.12
N ASN A 45 -6.11 5.23 5.75
CA ASN A 45 -7.22 5.83 5.02
C ASN A 45 -8.24 6.39 6.03
N PRO A 46 -8.35 7.72 6.21
CA PRO A 46 -9.32 8.30 7.15
C PRO A 46 -10.78 8.09 6.69
N GLY A 47 -10.99 7.75 5.42
CA GLY A 47 -12.31 7.45 4.85
C GLY A 47 -12.67 5.96 4.88
N TYR A 48 -11.91 5.13 5.61
CA TYR A 48 -12.26 3.71 5.77
C TYR A 48 -13.51 3.58 6.65
N ARG A 49 -14.50 2.81 6.17
CA ARG A 49 -15.84 2.70 6.82
C ARG A 49 -15.92 1.67 7.95
N GLY A 50 -14.86 0.91 8.18
CA GLY A 50 -14.75 -0.04 9.30
C GLY A 50 -13.93 0.55 10.45
N THR A 51 -13.60 -0.28 11.45
CA THR A 51 -12.63 0.09 12.49
C THR A 51 -11.30 0.42 11.82
N GLY A 52 -10.87 1.68 11.94
CA GLY A 52 -9.69 2.21 11.28
C GLY A 52 -8.40 1.46 11.62
N PRO A 53 -7.37 1.54 10.76
CA PRO A 53 -6.09 0.93 11.08
C PRO A 53 -5.49 1.56 12.35
N TYR A 54 -4.93 0.72 13.22
CA TYR A 54 -4.18 1.16 14.40
C TYR A 54 -2.91 1.93 14.02
N LEU A 55 -2.35 1.63 12.85
CA LEU A 55 -1.11 2.20 12.34
C LEU A 55 -1.40 3.36 11.40
N GLN A 56 -0.65 4.45 11.55
CA GLN A 56 -0.78 5.65 10.70
C GLN A 56 -0.08 5.48 9.35
N ARG A 57 1.03 4.74 9.31
CA ARG A 57 1.85 4.52 8.12
C ARG A 57 2.43 3.11 8.12
N LEU A 58 2.56 2.54 6.93
CA LEU A 58 3.26 1.30 6.65
C LEU A 58 4.36 1.58 5.63
N GLU A 59 5.57 1.15 5.94
CA GLU A 59 6.71 1.23 5.04
C GLU A 59 7.21 -0.19 4.76
N PHE A 60 7.21 -0.58 3.49
CA PHE A 60 7.68 -1.88 3.04
C PHE A 60 9.00 -1.71 2.28
N PRO A 61 10.15 -1.80 2.96
CA PRO A 61 11.44 -1.79 2.30
C PRO A 61 11.63 -3.09 1.50
N ILE A 62 12.19 -2.97 0.30
CA ILE A 62 12.46 -4.10 -0.59
C ILE A 62 13.89 -4.54 -0.37
N ILE A 63 14.08 -5.61 0.41
CA ILE A 63 15.40 -6.22 0.67
C ILE A 63 15.39 -7.64 0.10
N ILE A 64 16.05 -7.82 -1.05
CA ILE A 64 16.10 -9.10 -1.78
C ILE A 64 16.91 -10.13 -1.00
N ASP A 65 18.10 -9.72 -0.53
CA ASP A 65 19.01 -10.58 0.21
C ASP A 65 18.43 -10.97 1.59
N ALA A 66 18.51 -12.27 1.92
CA ALA A 66 17.89 -12.80 3.13
C ALA A 66 18.67 -12.41 4.40
N ASP A 67 19.99 -12.41 4.33
CA ASP A 67 20.85 -12.08 5.47
C ASP A 67 20.76 -10.58 5.79
N ALA A 68 20.75 -9.72 4.76
CA ALA A 68 20.53 -8.30 4.90
C ALA A 68 19.17 -7.97 5.55
N ARG A 69 18.12 -8.74 5.23
CA ARG A 69 16.79 -8.55 5.83
C ARG A 69 16.78 -8.93 7.32
N VAL A 70 17.49 -9.99 7.70
CA VAL A 70 17.64 -10.38 9.12
C VAL A 70 18.48 -9.36 9.87
N ALA A 71 19.57 -8.88 9.27
CA ALA A 71 20.42 -7.86 9.86
C ALA A 71 19.65 -6.54 10.10
N ALA A 72 18.87 -6.09 9.12
CA ALA A 72 18.03 -4.89 9.22
C ALA A 72 16.99 -4.99 10.33
N LEU A 73 16.38 -6.17 10.51
CA LEU A 73 15.44 -6.42 11.60
C LEU A 73 16.14 -6.37 12.97
N ARG A 74 17.34 -6.93 13.07
CA ARG A 74 18.12 -6.93 14.31
C ARG A 74 18.65 -5.54 14.67
N SER A 75 18.96 -4.70 13.68
CA SER A 75 19.40 -3.32 13.91
C SER A 75 18.26 -2.35 14.22
N GLY A 76 16.99 -2.79 14.08
CA GLY A 76 15.82 -1.91 14.21
C GLY A 76 15.70 -0.89 13.08
N SER A 77 16.35 -1.15 11.95
CA SER A 77 16.26 -0.29 10.76
C SER A 77 15.00 -0.58 9.93
N ILE A 78 14.31 -1.68 10.23
CA ILE A 78 12.99 -2.08 9.70
C ILE A 78 12.10 -2.63 10.82
#